data_AF-A0A9P6IXK4-F1
#
_entry.id   AF-A0A9P6IXK4-F1
#
_cell.length_a   1.000
_cell.length_b   1.000
_cell.length_c   1.000
_cell.angle_alpha   90.00
_cell.angle_beta   90.00
_cell.angle_gamma   90.00
#
_symmetry.space_group_name_H-M   'P 1'
#
loop_
_entity.id
_entity.type
_entity.pdbx_description
1 polymer ?
#
loop_
_entity_poly.entity_id
_entity_poly.type
_entity_poly.pdbx_seq_one_letter_code
_entity_poly.pdbx_strand_id
1 'polypeptide(L)'
;MLLKRPMYSLEMVTEQLTTEREVEAFSNWRRFSNIVFFDATGAVPSKGSPIFCIAQKFRKEGCEARLGYIHARGRLHLGSLPAMITKPGAGDTVACETPMMENPNVNPLFESVRQAMGLNTNITEEVAVRLPAGFSVDSIRSQLPAWLLNSLCEGTGKTNLAQDFQRVEIAEKKRLALLMCPQEMRSGRTTNFSIGAGIEKGLKNRYNNVWPFDHTRVKIQEPEDGVDDYINASYLRPPFSEKTYIATQGPLPSTFLDFWKIVWEQNSRVIVMLTREMEMGRIKCHQYWPSAQQPSMDLGSIRLTFLREEWPDVADTTVLVRQMRLQHLGYPEEADRVITQIQYTGWPDFGVPDTPLEVLEVVKLANEHNRRSGSGGCRVQNR
;
A
#
# COMPACT_ATOMS: atom_id res chain seq x y z
N MET A 1 -13.02 16.08 4.08
CA MET A 1 -13.27 14.61 4.06
C MET A 1 -12.87 13.90 5.36
N LEU A 2 -11.84 14.35 6.09
CA LEU A 2 -11.34 13.70 7.31
C LEU A 2 -12.40 13.57 8.42
N LEU A 3 -13.17 14.63 8.70
CA LEU A 3 -14.22 14.64 9.74
C LEU A 3 -15.33 13.62 9.50
N LYS A 4 -15.54 13.17 8.25
CA LYS A 4 -16.53 12.15 7.91
C LYS A 4 -16.05 10.72 8.21
N ARG A 5 -14.76 10.53 8.49
CA ARG A 5 -14.18 9.21 8.78
C ARG A 5 -14.58 8.78 10.19
N PRO A 6 -15.12 7.55 10.38
CA PRO A 6 -15.53 7.06 11.70
C PRO A 6 -14.42 7.11 12.76
N MET A 7 -13.18 6.82 12.35
CA MET A 7 -11.99 6.76 13.22
C MET A 7 -11.35 8.11 13.57
N TYR A 8 -11.78 9.20 12.94
CA TYR A 8 -11.19 10.51 13.18
C TYR A 8 -11.70 11.08 14.52
N SER A 9 -10.99 10.95 15.63
CA SER A 9 -11.46 11.38 16.97
C SER A 9 -11.36 12.91 17.17
N LEU A 10 -11.89 13.43 18.28
CA LEU A 10 -11.63 14.83 18.66
C LEU A 10 -10.17 15.07 19.00
N GLU A 11 -9.47 14.07 19.55
CA GLU A 11 -8.02 14.13 19.77
C GLU A 11 -7.25 14.38 18.46
N MET A 12 -7.62 13.67 17.38
CA MET A 12 -7.06 13.93 16.05
C MET A 12 -7.43 15.31 15.49
N VAL A 13 -8.58 15.88 15.89
CA VAL A 13 -8.91 17.27 15.53
C VAL A 13 -7.92 18.21 16.22
N THR A 14 -7.61 17.97 17.51
CA THR A 14 -6.63 18.75 18.28
C THR A 14 -5.25 18.72 17.64
N GLU A 15 -4.79 17.55 17.18
CA GLU A 15 -3.48 17.37 16.54
C GLU A 15 -3.32 18.11 15.20
N GLN A 16 -4.43 18.50 14.55
CA GLN A 16 -4.39 19.31 13.34
C GLN A 16 -4.44 20.82 13.61
N LEU A 17 -4.62 21.25 14.85
CA LEU A 17 -4.61 22.66 15.21
C LEU A 17 -3.17 23.18 15.20
N THR A 18 -2.97 24.35 14.62
CA THR A 18 -1.63 24.84 14.28
C THR A 18 -1.02 25.75 15.35
N THR A 19 -1.85 26.29 16.23
CA THR A 19 -1.39 27.21 17.28
C THR A 19 -1.60 26.60 18.66
N GLU A 20 -0.66 26.84 19.57
CA GLU A 20 -0.75 26.38 20.96
C GLU A 20 -2.03 26.87 21.65
N ARG A 21 -2.49 28.08 21.31
CA ARG A 21 -3.73 28.67 21.81
C ARG A 21 -4.98 27.91 21.34
N GLU A 22 -5.03 27.48 20.08
CA GLU A 22 -6.13 26.67 19.56
C GLU A 22 -6.13 25.27 20.17
N VAL A 23 -4.95 24.66 20.28
CA VAL A 23 -4.76 23.36 20.94
C VAL A 23 -5.23 23.42 22.39
N GLU A 24 -4.83 24.43 23.15
CA GLU A 24 -5.24 24.60 24.54
C GLU A 24 -6.75 24.85 24.66
N ALA A 25 -7.30 25.75 23.85
CA ALA A 25 -8.74 26.05 23.86
C ALA A 25 -9.58 24.82 23.50
N PHE A 26 -9.18 24.08 22.48
CA PHE A 26 -9.89 22.87 22.05
C PHE A 26 -9.68 21.73 23.05
N SER A 27 -8.48 21.51 23.60
CA SER A 27 -8.24 20.46 24.61
C SER A 27 -9.10 20.64 25.86
N ASN A 28 -9.47 21.88 26.17
CA ASN A 28 -10.37 22.23 27.26
C ASN A 28 -11.87 22.14 26.88
N TRP A 29 -12.22 21.51 25.76
CA TRP A 29 -13.60 21.51 25.23
C TRP A 29 -14.65 21.03 26.24
N ARG A 30 -14.27 20.11 27.14
CA ARG A 30 -15.12 19.56 28.21
C ARG A 30 -15.61 20.61 29.22
N ARG A 31 -14.93 21.77 29.30
CA ARG A 31 -15.26 22.86 30.23
C ARG A 31 -16.35 23.79 29.70
N PHE A 32 -16.67 23.74 28.41
CA PHE A 32 -17.66 24.64 27.83
C PHE A 32 -19.07 24.06 27.94
N SER A 33 -20.02 24.88 28.41
CA SER A 33 -21.43 24.49 28.46
C SER A 33 -22.10 24.50 27.08
N ASN A 34 -21.50 25.16 26.09
CA ASN A 34 -22.02 25.31 24.74
C ASN A 34 -20.87 25.16 23.73
N ILE A 35 -21.08 24.34 22.69
CA ILE A 35 -20.11 24.17 21.59
C ILE A 35 -20.85 24.41 20.28
N VAL A 36 -20.29 25.28 19.45
CA VAL A 36 -20.93 25.76 18.22
C VAL A 36 -20.05 25.44 17.02
N PHE A 37 -20.63 24.77 16.03
CA PHE A 37 -19.97 24.42 14.79
C PHE A 37 -20.29 25.41 13.68
N PHE A 38 -19.31 25.71 12.85
CA PHE A 38 -19.49 26.56 11.68
C PHE A 38 -18.64 26.01 10.53
N ASP A 39 -19.19 26.04 9.32
CA ASP A 39 -18.44 25.81 8.10
C ASP A 39 -18.62 27.01 7.16
N ALA A 40 -17.69 27.17 6.22
CA ALA A 40 -17.70 28.29 5.28
C ALA A 40 -18.92 28.29 4.34
N THR A 41 -19.64 27.16 4.22
CA THR A 41 -20.84 27.06 3.38
C THR A 41 -22.08 27.59 4.09
N GLY A 42 -22.05 27.62 5.43
CA GLY A 42 -23.16 28.02 6.30
C GLY A 42 -24.44 27.18 6.08
N ALA A 43 -24.29 25.98 5.51
CA ALA A 43 -25.40 25.07 5.22
C ALA A 43 -26.00 24.49 6.49
N VAL A 44 -27.31 24.18 6.43
CA VAL A 44 -27.97 23.45 7.53
C VAL A 44 -27.37 22.03 7.62
N PRO A 45 -26.91 21.58 8.81
CA PRO A 45 -26.31 20.27 8.95
C PRO A 45 -27.25 19.14 8.54
N SER A 46 -26.80 18.26 7.66
CA SER A 46 -27.53 17.04 7.23
C SER A 46 -26.74 15.78 7.58
N LYS A 47 -27.37 14.60 7.56
CA LYS A 47 -26.71 13.32 7.86
C LYS A 47 -25.51 13.12 6.93
N GLY A 48 -24.33 12.89 7.51
CA GLY A 48 -23.07 12.74 6.76
C GLY A 48 -22.40 14.06 6.32
N SER A 49 -22.94 15.22 6.70
CA SER A 49 -22.23 16.50 6.58
C SER A 49 -21.06 16.60 7.57
N PRO A 50 -20.04 17.43 7.32
CA PRO A 50 -18.92 17.61 8.26
C PRO A 50 -19.37 18.03 9.66
N ILE A 51 -20.32 18.99 9.76
CA ILE A 51 -20.89 19.44 11.04
C ILE A 51 -21.63 18.30 11.75
N PHE A 52 -22.36 17.47 11.01
CA PHE A 52 -23.01 16.29 11.58
C PHE A 52 -22.00 15.29 12.15
N CYS A 53 -20.94 14.99 11.39
CA CYS A 53 -19.94 14.01 11.80
C CYS A 53 -19.11 14.49 12.99
N ILE A 54 -18.77 15.79 13.07
CA ILE A 54 -18.05 16.34 14.23
C ILE A 54 -18.95 16.38 15.48
N ALA A 55 -20.23 16.76 15.34
CA ALA A 55 -21.16 16.75 16.46
C ALA A 55 -21.35 15.34 17.05
N GLN A 56 -21.39 14.30 16.22
CA GLN A 56 -21.44 12.92 16.69
C GLN A 56 -20.19 12.49 17.46
N LYS A 57 -19.00 13.02 17.12
CA LYS A 57 -17.75 12.72 17.82
C LYS A 57 -17.75 13.30 19.23
N PHE A 58 -18.18 14.56 19.38
CA PHE A 58 -18.43 15.16 20.70
C PHE A 58 -19.38 14.32 21.54
N ARG A 59 -20.51 13.86 20.96
CA ARG A 59 -21.43 12.98 21.68
C ARG A 59 -20.81 11.63 22.06
N LYS A 60 -20.08 10.99 21.15
CA LYS A 60 -19.41 9.70 21.39
C LYS A 60 -18.38 9.79 22.53
N GLU A 61 -17.71 10.92 22.66
CA GLU A 61 -16.70 11.16 23.70
C GLU A 61 -17.27 11.72 25.01
N GLY A 62 -18.60 11.67 25.18
CA GLY A 62 -19.28 12.03 26.43
C GLY A 62 -19.54 13.53 26.62
N CYS A 63 -19.65 14.30 25.55
CA CYS A 63 -19.94 15.73 25.64
C CYS A 63 -21.35 16.03 26.19
N GLU A 64 -21.40 16.68 27.35
CA GLU A 64 -22.63 17.17 27.99
C GLU A 64 -23.03 18.58 27.54
N ALA A 65 -22.15 19.30 26.85
CA ALA A 65 -22.42 20.64 26.34
C ALA A 65 -23.61 20.66 25.35
N ARG A 66 -24.28 21.82 25.26
CA ARG A 66 -25.26 22.08 24.21
C ARG A 66 -24.52 22.28 22.89
N LEU A 67 -24.71 21.34 21.98
CA LEU A 67 -24.15 21.41 20.63
C LEU A 67 -25.07 22.26 19.73
N GLY A 68 -24.48 23.15 18.95
CA GLY A 68 -25.19 24.02 18.03
C GLY A 68 -24.41 24.31 16.75
N TYR A 69 -25.02 25.06 15.83
CA TYR A 69 -24.36 25.49 14.60
C TYR A 69 -24.76 26.92 14.22
N ILE A 70 -23.93 27.58 13.40
CA ILE A 70 -24.24 28.89 12.82
C ILE A 70 -24.62 28.71 11.35
N HIS A 71 -25.80 29.19 10.98
CA HIS A 71 -26.27 29.23 9.61
C HIS A 71 -25.72 30.46 8.86
N ALA A 72 -25.57 30.39 7.52
CA ALA A 72 -25.00 31.44 6.66
C ALA A 72 -25.56 32.87 6.88
N ARG A 73 -26.77 32.99 7.44
CA ARG A 73 -27.40 34.28 7.80
C ARG A 73 -27.04 34.78 9.21
N GLY A 74 -25.99 34.24 9.83
CA GLY A 74 -25.53 34.61 11.18
C GLY A 74 -26.45 34.15 12.31
N ARG A 75 -27.44 33.29 12.04
CA ARG A 75 -28.34 32.76 13.07
C ARG A 75 -27.69 31.58 13.78
N LEU A 76 -27.58 31.68 15.10
CA LEU A 76 -27.11 30.61 15.99
C LEU A 76 -28.27 29.68 16.35
N HIS A 77 -28.08 28.39 16.09
CA HIS A 77 -29.01 27.33 16.47
C HIS A 77 -28.37 26.45 17.54
N LEU A 78 -28.65 26.73 18.82
CA LEU A 78 -28.09 26.04 19.96
C LEU A 78 -29.05 24.97 20.50
N GLY A 79 -28.57 23.76 20.77
CA GLY A 79 -29.39 22.66 21.28
C GLY A 79 -30.37 22.05 20.27
N SER A 80 -30.27 22.43 19.00
CA SER A 80 -31.23 22.12 17.93
C SER A 80 -30.54 21.48 16.71
N LEU A 81 -29.77 20.41 16.95
CA LEU A 81 -29.31 19.55 15.87
C LEU A 81 -30.50 18.74 15.32
N PRO A 82 -30.65 18.55 14.00
CA PRO A 82 -31.77 17.80 13.41
C PRO A 82 -31.92 16.40 14.03
N ALA A 83 -33.17 15.98 14.27
CA ALA A 83 -33.59 14.87 15.13
C ALA A 83 -33.15 13.43 14.73
N MET A 84 -32.16 13.26 13.85
CA MET A 84 -31.62 11.94 13.45
C MET A 84 -30.33 11.54 14.21
N ILE A 85 -30.00 12.22 15.32
CA ILE A 85 -28.76 12.01 16.10
C ILE A 85 -29.01 11.24 17.42
N THR A 86 -30.24 10.85 17.72
CA THR A 86 -30.56 10.16 18.97
C THR A 86 -30.71 8.64 18.78
N LYS A 87 -29.71 7.91 19.33
CA LYS A 87 -29.57 6.45 19.55
C LYS A 87 -29.31 5.56 18.32
N PRO A 88 -28.33 4.62 18.40
CA PRO A 88 -28.11 3.61 17.37
C PRO A 88 -29.15 2.49 17.51
N GLY A 89 -29.97 2.28 16.49
CA GLY A 89 -30.85 1.12 16.37
C GLY A 89 -30.13 -0.04 15.68
N ALA A 90 -30.32 -1.24 16.21
CA ALA A 90 -29.84 -2.49 15.63
C ALA A 90 -30.54 -2.80 14.30
N GLY A 91 -29.79 -3.33 13.33
CA GLY A 91 -30.33 -3.91 12.09
C GLY A 91 -29.76 -3.31 10.80
N ASP A 92 -29.11 -4.19 10.03
CA ASP A 92 -28.84 -4.13 8.60
C ASP A 92 -27.80 -3.12 8.06
N THR A 93 -26.62 -3.63 7.72
CA THR A 93 -26.16 -3.71 6.31
C THR A 93 -24.85 -4.48 6.20
N VAL A 94 -24.86 -5.49 5.33
CA VAL A 94 -23.71 -6.26 4.88
C VAL A 94 -22.78 -5.32 4.10
N ALA A 95 -21.72 -4.86 4.75
CA ALA A 95 -20.56 -4.29 4.11
C ALA A 95 -19.35 -5.11 4.57
N CYS A 96 -18.60 -5.64 3.62
CA CYS A 96 -17.41 -6.43 3.87
C CYS A 96 -16.43 -5.61 4.72
N GLU A 97 -16.30 -5.97 5.99
CA GLU A 97 -15.43 -5.28 6.94
C GLU A 97 -13.98 -5.59 6.59
N THR A 98 -13.29 -4.63 5.97
CA THR A 98 -11.83 -4.59 6.03
C THR A 98 -11.40 -4.47 7.49
N PRO A 99 -10.49 -5.31 8.01
CA PRO A 99 -10.05 -5.20 9.40
C PRO A 99 -9.36 -3.86 9.60
N MET A 100 -10.01 -3.00 10.39
CA MET A 100 -9.54 -1.70 10.81
C MET A 100 -8.48 -1.89 11.92
N MET A 101 -7.28 -1.33 11.77
CA MET A 101 -6.38 -1.14 12.91
C MET A 101 -6.77 0.14 13.67
N GLU A 102 -6.67 0.06 14.99
CA GLU A 102 -7.36 0.88 15.99
C GLU A 102 -6.61 2.15 16.45
N ASN A 103 -5.58 2.63 15.75
CA ASN A 103 -4.75 3.71 16.31
C ASN A 103 -4.50 4.87 15.31
N PRO A 104 -4.80 6.14 15.66
CA PRO A 104 -4.52 7.29 14.83
C PRO A 104 -3.09 7.85 14.92
N ASN A 105 -2.26 7.37 15.86
CA ASN A 105 -0.84 7.73 15.99
C ASN A 105 0.12 6.97 15.03
N VAL A 106 -0.41 6.46 13.91
CA VAL A 106 0.29 5.46 13.10
C VAL A 106 1.15 6.09 12.01
N ASN A 107 2.46 5.84 12.11
CA ASN A 107 3.47 6.24 11.15
C ASN A 107 3.19 5.58 9.78
N PRO A 108 2.97 6.36 8.71
CA PRO A 108 2.46 5.83 7.45
C PRO A 108 3.46 4.95 6.69
N LEU A 109 4.72 4.86 7.12
CA LEU A 109 5.74 4.19 6.34
C LEU A 109 5.74 2.66 6.51
N PHE A 110 5.47 2.10 7.72
CA PHE A 110 5.85 0.70 7.97
C PHE A 110 5.03 -0.12 9.00
N GLU A 111 3.90 0.30 9.59
CA GLU A 111 3.15 -0.62 10.49
C GLU A 111 2.50 -1.83 9.77
N SER A 112 2.26 -1.72 8.46
CA SER A 112 1.84 -2.84 7.61
C SER A 112 2.99 -3.78 7.24
N VAL A 113 4.25 -3.39 7.54
CA VAL A 113 5.54 -4.07 7.26
C VAL A 113 6.37 -4.28 8.56
N ARG A 114 5.85 -3.88 9.72
CA ARG A 114 6.30 -4.23 11.08
C ARG A 114 5.11 -4.09 12.03
N GLN A 115 4.55 -5.18 12.53
CA GLN A 115 3.62 -5.11 13.66
C GLN A 115 4.34 -4.50 14.86
N ALA A 116 3.90 -3.32 15.28
CA ALA A 116 4.19 -2.73 16.59
C ALA A 116 5.66 -2.78 17.04
N MET A 117 6.51 -1.93 16.47
CA MET A 117 7.64 -1.35 17.21
C MET A 117 7.49 0.16 17.15
N GLY A 118 7.36 0.77 18.32
CA GLY A 118 6.93 2.15 18.49
C GLY A 118 7.74 3.18 17.70
N LEU A 119 7.20 4.39 17.66
CA LEU A 119 7.68 5.63 17.04
C LEU A 119 9.13 6.05 17.33
N ASN A 120 9.94 5.20 17.95
CA ASN A 120 11.36 5.41 18.13
C ASN A 120 12.06 5.21 16.79
N THR A 121 12.57 6.30 16.23
CA THR A 121 13.57 6.30 15.15
C THR A 121 14.90 5.67 15.57
N ASN A 122 14.93 4.92 16.67
CA ASN A 122 16.14 4.31 17.21
C ASN A 122 16.32 2.94 16.57
N ILE A 123 17.57 2.51 16.43
CA ILE A 123 17.90 1.16 15.96
C ILE A 123 17.24 0.16 16.92
N THR A 124 16.23 -0.55 16.43
CA THR A 124 15.48 -1.55 17.20
C THR A 124 16.09 -2.93 17.10
N GLU A 125 16.81 -3.20 16.01
CA GLU A 125 17.44 -4.48 15.72
C GLU A 125 18.67 -4.27 14.83
N GLU A 126 19.70 -5.07 15.07
CA GLU A 126 20.91 -5.11 14.26
C GLU A 126 21.04 -6.49 13.61
N VAL A 127 20.98 -6.53 12.28
CA VAL A 127 21.13 -7.76 11.50
C VAL A 127 22.47 -7.72 10.78
N ALA A 128 23.28 -8.76 10.95
CA ALA A 128 24.55 -8.88 10.23
C ALA A 128 24.33 -9.39 8.80
N VAL A 129 25.20 -8.98 7.87
CA VAL A 129 25.23 -9.58 6.53
C VAL A 129 25.70 -11.03 6.66
N ARG A 130 24.86 -11.98 6.23
CA ARG A 130 25.20 -13.41 6.22
C ARG A 130 25.97 -13.75 4.95
N LEU A 131 27.19 -14.25 5.11
CA LEU A 131 27.99 -14.79 4.01
C LEU A 131 27.70 -16.28 3.82
N PRO A 132 27.79 -16.82 2.59
CA PRO A 132 27.72 -18.26 2.36
C PRO A 132 28.79 -19.02 3.16
N ALA A 133 28.48 -20.24 3.57
CA ALA A 133 29.43 -21.09 4.31
C ALA A 133 30.71 -21.31 3.50
N GLY A 134 31.87 -21.11 4.13
CA GLY A 134 33.19 -21.25 3.49
C GLY A 134 33.58 -20.10 2.55
N PHE A 135 32.75 -19.06 2.40
CA PHE A 135 33.06 -17.91 1.56
C PHE A 135 33.88 -16.86 2.33
N SER A 136 35.04 -16.47 1.80
CA SER A 136 35.80 -15.30 2.27
C SER A 136 35.71 -14.14 1.27
N VAL A 137 35.48 -12.96 1.83
CA VAL A 137 35.40 -11.68 1.10
C VAL A 137 36.75 -11.26 0.53
N ASP A 138 37.87 -11.75 1.08
CA ASP A 138 39.22 -11.28 0.73
C ASP A 138 39.52 -11.40 -0.76
N SER A 139 39.05 -12.48 -1.39
CA SER A 139 39.28 -12.75 -2.82
C SER A 139 38.57 -11.76 -3.77
N ILE A 140 37.49 -11.13 -3.33
CA ILE A 140 36.69 -10.21 -4.15
C ILE A 140 36.57 -8.82 -3.53
N ARG A 141 37.36 -8.52 -2.49
CA ARG A 141 37.24 -7.29 -1.70
C ARG A 141 37.31 -6.03 -2.57
N SER A 142 38.17 -6.04 -3.59
CA SER A 142 38.34 -4.93 -4.54
C SER A 142 37.15 -4.74 -5.49
N GLN A 143 36.29 -5.74 -5.63
CA GLN A 143 35.11 -5.71 -6.51
C GLN A 143 33.84 -5.29 -5.74
N LEU A 144 33.87 -5.33 -4.41
CA LEU A 144 32.72 -5.00 -3.59
C LEU A 144 32.59 -3.50 -3.36
N PRO A 145 31.35 -2.97 -3.33
CA PRO A 145 31.12 -1.56 -3.03
C PRO A 145 31.50 -1.24 -1.58
N ALA A 146 31.98 -0.03 -1.36
CA ALA A 146 32.47 0.42 -0.04
C ALA A 146 31.44 0.27 1.08
N TRP A 147 30.15 0.52 0.80
CA TRP A 147 29.08 0.36 1.78
C TRP A 147 28.98 -1.09 2.29
N LEU A 148 29.12 -2.07 1.39
CA LEU A 148 29.03 -3.49 1.76
C LEU A 148 30.24 -3.93 2.58
N LEU A 149 31.43 -3.45 2.21
CA LEU A 149 32.64 -3.67 3.01
C LEU A 149 32.51 -3.09 4.42
N ASN A 150 31.88 -1.92 4.56
CA ASN A 150 31.60 -1.30 5.85
C ASN A 150 30.60 -2.11 6.70
N SER A 151 29.57 -2.68 6.06
CA SER A 151 28.59 -3.56 6.73
C SER A 151 29.15 -4.94 7.10
N LEU A 152 30.28 -5.35 6.50
CA LEU A 152 30.98 -6.60 6.78
C LEU A 152 32.10 -6.44 7.83
N CYS A 153 32.34 -5.23 8.33
CA CYS A 153 33.39 -4.97 9.31
C CYS A 153 33.16 -5.74 10.61
N GLU A 154 34.20 -6.40 11.11
CA GLU A 154 34.12 -7.16 12.36
C GLU A 154 33.81 -6.23 13.55
N GLY A 155 32.90 -6.63 14.43
CA GLY A 155 32.48 -5.86 15.60
C GLY A 155 31.50 -4.71 15.32
N THR A 156 31.62 -3.99 14.20
CA THR A 156 30.81 -2.79 13.90
C THR A 156 29.84 -2.94 12.73
N GLY A 157 29.99 -3.98 11.89
CA GLY A 157 29.29 -4.10 10.61
C GLY A 157 27.76 -4.11 10.73
N LYS A 158 27.22 -4.84 11.71
CA LYS A 158 25.77 -4.88 11.99
C LYS A 158 25.20 -3.52 12.39
N THR A 159 25.94 -2.75 13.20
CA THR A 159 25.57 -1.39 13.63
C THR A 159 25.65 -0.42 12.47
N ASN A 160 26.72 -0.51 11.66
CA ASN A 160 26.89 0.30 10.45
C ASN A 160 25.70 0.09 9.49
N LEU A 161 25.32 -1.17 9.22
CA LEU A 161 24.18 -1.48 8.37
C LEU A 161 22.87 -0.94 8.96
N ALA A 162 22.64 -1.10 10.26
CA ALA A 162 21.45 -0.58 10.92
C ALA A 162 21.36 0.96 10.83
N GLN A 163 22.48 1.66 11.00
CA GLN A 163 22.56 3.12 10.82
C GLN A 163 22.29 3.53 9.36
N ASP A 164 22.75 2.76 8.39
CA ASP A 164 22.49 3.02 6.97
C ASP A 164 20.99 2.94 6.67
N PHE A 165 20.31 1.88 7.14
CA PHE A 165 18.85 1.74 7.02
C PHE A 165 18.09 2.85 7.75
N GLN A 166 18.52 3.22 8.96
CA GLN A 166 17.94 4.32 9.74
C GLN A 166 18.02 5.66 8.98
N ARG A 167 19.14 5.92 8.28
CA ARG A 167 19.28 7.14 7.47
C ARG A 167 18.29 7.17 6.31
N VAL A 168 18.09 6.04 5.63
CA VAL A 168 17.07 5.90 4.58
C VAL A 168 15.68 6.14 5.17
N GLU A 169 15.36 5.52 6.30
CA GLU A 169 14.06 5.66 6.95
C GLU A 169 13.76 7.12 7.33
N ILE A 170 14.71 7.82 7.96
CA ILE A 170 14.56 9.23 8.33
C ILE A 170 14.34 10.10 7.08
N ALA A 171 15.10 9.87 6.02
CA ALA A 171 14.97 10.61 4.77
C ALA A 171 13.59 10.41 4.13
N GLU A 172 13.13 9.16 4.04
CA GLU A 172 11.85 8.82 3.41
C GLU A 172 10.64 9.26 4.24
N LYS A 173 10.73 9.21 5.58
CA LYS A 173 9.73 9.79 6.48
C LYS A 173 9.59 11.30 6.28
N LYS A 174 10.71 12.03 6.22
CA LYS A 174 10.70 13.47 5.94
C LYS A 174 10.08 13.77 4.58
N ARG A 175 10.43 12.98 3.56
CA ARG A 175 9.88 13.13 2.20
C ARG A 175 8.37 12.90 2.17
N LEU A 176 7.87 11.86 2.82
CA LEU A 176 6.44 11.59 2.90
C LEU A 176 5.68 12.66 3.70
N ALA A 177 6.23 13.11 4.84
CA ALA A 177 5.62 14.19 5.62
C ALA A 177 5.48 15.49 4.82
N LEU A 178 6.49 15.83 4.00
CA LEU A 178 6.41 16.98 3.08
C LEU A 178 5.31 16.81 2.02
N LEU A 179 5.07 15.59 1.54
CA LEU A 179 4.01 15.30 0.57
C LEU A 179 2.61 15.40 1.17
N MET A 180 2.45 15.00 2.42
CA MET A 180 1.18 15.05 3.15
C MET A 180 0.86 16.46 3.68
N CYS A 181 1.86 17.34 3.78
CA CYS A 181 1.69 18.72 4.22
C CYS A 181 0.89 19.54 3.19
N PRO A 182 -0.16 20.29 3.60
CA PRO A 182 -0.89 21.21 2.74
C PRO A 182 0.05 22.19 2.03
N GLN A 183 -0.24 22.50 0.75
CA GLN A 183 0.64 23.35 -0.06
C GLN A 183 0.90 24.73 0.59
N GLU A 184 -0.11 25.28 1.28
CA GLU A 184 -0.06 26.57 1.98
C GLU A 184 0.92 26.59 3.18
N MET A 185 1.24 25.42 3.76
CA MET A 185 2.17 25.27 4.88
C MET A 185 3.60 24.93 4.44
N ARG A 186 3.85 24.77 3.14
CA ARG A 186 5.18 24.51 2.59
C ARG A 186 5.92 25.84 2.47
N SER A 187 6.66 26.23 3.50
CA SER A 187 7.46 27.46 3.56
C SER A 187 8.55 27.56 2.48
N GLY A 188 8.17 27.80 1.22
CA GLY A 188 9.09 27.85 0.07
C GLY A 188 9.70 26.50 -0.34
N ARG A 189 9.26 25.39 0.26
CA ARG A 189 9.72 24.02 -0.07
C ARG A 189 8.87 23.44 -1.19
N THR A 190 9.39 23.42 -2.41
CA THR A 190 8.76 22.71 -3.53
C THR A 190 9.23 21.26 -3.56
N THR A 191 8.31 20.35 -3.87
CA THR A 191 8.61 18.93 -4.13
C THR A 191 8.08 18.58 -5.50
N ASN A 192 8.89 17.87 -6.29
CA ASN A 192 8.49 17.38 -7.61
C ASN A 192 7.70 16.06 -7.53
N PHE A 193 7.50 15.55 -6.32
CA PHE A 193 6.77 14.31 -6.09
C PHE A 193 5.33 14.60 -5.65
N SER A 194 4.42 13.67 -5.95
CA SER A 194 3.02 13.70 -5.55
C SER A 194 2.52 12.27 -5.32
N ILE A 195 1.50 12.14 -4.47
CA ILE A 195 0.81 10.88 -4.11
C ILE A 195 -0.72 11.08 -4.19
N GLY A 196 -1.17 12.08 -4.96
CA GLY A 196 -2.56 12.54 -4.97
C GLY A 196 -3.51 11.44 -5.43
N ALA A 197 -3.17 10.74 -6.51
CA ALA A 197 -4.00 9.65 -7.02
C ALA A 197 -4.14 8.53 -5.99
N GLY A 198 -3.04 8.17 -5.30
CA GLY A 198 -3.06 7.16 -4.25
C GLY A 198 -3.97 7.52 -3.07
N ILE A 199 -3.97 8.78 -2.65
CA ILE A 199 -4.83 9.26 -1.55
C ILE A 199 -6.30 9.30 -1.98
N GLU A 200 -6.59 9.83 -3.17
CA GLU A 200 -7.95 10.00 -3.69
C GLU A 200 -8.65 8.65 -3.95
N LYS A 201 -7.88 7.66 -4.43
CA LYS A 201 -8.40 6.34 -4.82
C LYS A 201 -8.28 5.29 -3.71
N GLY A 202 -8.33 5.74 -2.45
CA GLY A 202 -8.07 4.95 -1.25
C GLY A 202 -8.78 3.58 -1.15
N LEU A 203 -9.97 3.43 -1.75
CA LEU A 203 -10.72 2.15 -1.76
C LEU A 203 -10.04 1.05 -2.59
N LYS A 204 -9.17 1.40 -3.54
CA LYS A 204 -8.37 0.45 -4.33
C LYS A 204 -7.05 0.07 -3.64
N ASN A 205 -6.75 0.64 -2.48
CA ASN A 205 -5.52 0.37 -1.73
C ASN A 205 -5.75 -0.66 -0.64
N ARG A 206 -4.91 -1.70 -0.59
CA ARG A 206 -4.92 -2.69 0.49
C ARG A 206 -4.55 -2.06 1.83
N TYR A 207 -3.64 -1.09 1.80
CA TYR A 207 -3.18 -0.36 2.97
C TYR A 207 -3.43 1.13 2.76
N ASN A 208 -4.04 1.78 3.75
CA ASN A 208 -4.39 3.19 3.72
C ASN A 208 -3.20 4.14 3.98
N ASN A 209 -1.99 3.61 3.98
CA ASN A 209 -0.74 4.30 4.24
C ASN A 209 0.37 3.95 3.24
N VAL A 210 0.10 3.08 2.26
CA VAL A 210 1.05 2.71 1.20
C VAL A 210 0.49 3.16 -0.14
N TRP A 211 1.12 4.19 -0.72
CA TRP A 211 0.66 4.82 -1.95
C TRP A 211 1.76 4.88 -3.01
N PRO A 212 1.43 4.69 -4.29
CA PRO A 212 2.39 4.91 -5.37
C PRO A 212 2.63 6.41 -5.57
N PHE A 213 3.82 6.79 -6.05
CA PHE A 213 4.03 8.16 -6.51
C PHE A 213 3.38 8.39 -7.86
N ASP A 214 2.79 9.56 -8.06
CA ASP A 214 2.09 9.89 -9.31
C ASP A 214 3.00 9.86 -10.55
N HIS A 215 4.30 10.14 -10.38
CA HIS A 215 5.28 10.16 -11.47
C HIS A 215 5.77 8.77 -11.92
N THR A 216 5.62 7.75 -11.07
CA THR A 216 6.04 6.36 -11.36
C THR A 216 4.88 5.38 -11.34
N ARG A 217 3.66 5.80 -10.96
CA ARG A 217 2.52 4.89 -10.89
C ARG A 217 2.22 4.28 -12.25
N VAL A 218 1.82 3.01 -12.24
CA VAL A 218 1.24 2.37 -13.41
C VAL A 218 -0.16 2.96 -13.63
N LYS A 219 -0.51 3.18 -14.89
CA LYS A 219 -1.83 3.64 -15.31
C LYS A 219 -2.44 2.58 -16.21
N ILE A 220 -3.68 2.21 -15.94
CA ILE A 220 -4.47 1.37 -16.86
C ILE A 220 -4.73 2.22 -18.10
N GLN A 221 -4.24 1.78 -19.26
CA GLN A 221 -4.32 2.56 -20.50
C GLN A 221 -5.74 2.61 -21.03
N GLU A 222 -6.48 1.51 -20.89
CA GLU A 222 -7.84 1.37 -21.41
C GLU A 222 -8.81 1.06 -20.27
N PRO A 223 -9.12 2.01 -19.36
CA PRO A 223 -10.06 1.76 -18.27
C PRO A 223 -11.47 1.46 -18.82
N GLU A 224 -12.29 0.74 -18.04
CA GLU A 224 -13.71 0.57 -18.38
C GLU A 224 -14.45 1.90 -18.29
N ASP A 225 -15.57 2.03 -19.00
CA ASP A 225 -16.35 3.27 -19.02
C ASP A 225 -16.75 3.72 -17.61
N GLY A 226 -16.36 4.94 -17.25
CA GLY A 226 -16.64 5.51 -15.93
C GLY A 226 -15.74 5.01 -14.80
N VAL A 227 -14.77 4.14 -15.09
CA VAL A 227 -13.74 3.67 -14.15
C VAL A 227 -12.45 4.50 -14.32
N ASP A 228 -11.72 4.72 -13.23
CA ASP A 228 -10.44 5.44 -13.28
C ASP A 228 -9.25 4.58 -13.76
N ASP A 229 -8.15 5.25 -14.09
CA ASP A 229 -6.89 4.63 -14.53
C ASP A 229 -6.03 4.07 -13.37
N TYR A 230 -6.56 4.05 -12.15
CA TYR A 230 -5.76 3.85 -10.95
C TYR A 230 -5.64 2.39 -10.55
N ILE A 231 -4.39 1.98 -10.32
CA ILE A 231 -4.02 0.79 -9.57
C ILE A 231 -2.83 1.14 -8.66
N ASN A 232 -2.76 0.51 -7.48
CA ASN A 232 -1.65 0.69 -6.56
C ASN A 232 -0.41 -0.11 -7.02
N ALA A 233 0.27 0.43 -8.03
CA ALA A 233 1.47 -0.13 -8.60
C ALA A 233 2.43 0.97 -9.07
N SER A 234 3.73 0.69 -9.09
CA SER A 234 4.77 1.62 -9.57
C SER A 234 5.79 0.91 -10.45
N TYR A 235 6.22 1.60 -11.51
CA TYR A 235 7.36 1.18 -12.31
C TYR A 235 8.65 1.36 -11.51
N LEU A 236 9.49 0.32 -11.48
CA LEU A 236 10.84 0.37 -10.94
C LEU A 236 11.84 0.07 -12.06
N ARG A 237 12.79 0.99 -12.25
CA ARG A 237 13.91 0.82 -13.18
C ARG A 237 15.21 0.97 -12.39
N PRO A 238 15.87 -0.13 -12.00
CA PRO A 238 17.13 -0.05 -11.29
C PRO A 238 18.19 0.59 -12.20
N PRO A 239 19.07 1.47 -11.67
CA PRO A 239 20.04 2.20 -12.48
C PRO A 239 21.08 1.30 -13.18
N PHE A 240 21.33 0.12 -12.62
CA PHE A 240 22.36 -0.82 -13.10
C PHE A 240 21.76 -2.09 -13.73
N SER A 241 20.49 -2.04 -14.16
CA SER A 241 19.79 -3.17 -14.75
C SER A 241 18.94 -2.71 -15.93
N GLU A 242 18.96 -3.48 -17.01
CA GLU A 242 18.03 -3.29 -18.13
C GLU A 242 16.62 -3.82 -17.80
N LYS A 243 16.47 -4.54 -16.69
CA LYS A 243 15.17 -5.07 -16.26
C LYS A 243 14.31 -3.96 -15.68
N THR A 244 13.07 -3.89 -16.13
CA THR A 244 12.02 -3.08 -15.53
C THR A 244 11.07 -3.95 -14.73
N TYR A 245 10.65 -3.47 -13.58
CA TYR A 245 9.71 -4.17 -12.70
C TYR A 245 8.47 -3.32 -12.48
N ILE A 246 7.37 -3.99 -12.18
CA ILE A 246 6.19 -3.36 -11.60
C ILE A 246 6.06 -3.88 -10.19
N ALA A 247 6.23 -3.00 -9.20
CA ALA A 247 5.91 -3.32 -7.82
C ALA A 247 4.45 -2.94 -7.56
N THR A 248 3.67 -3.87 -7.02
CA THR A 248 2.24 -3.69 -6.74
C THR A 248 1.86 -4.38 -5.44
N GLN A 249 0.80 -3.90 -4.79
CA GLN A 249 0.20 -4.61 -3.66
C GLN A 249 -0.35 -5.98 -4.08
N GLY A 250 -0.58 -6.87 -3.11
CA GLY A 250 -1.41 -8.06 -3.31
C GLY A 250 -2.83 -7.65 -3.75
N PRO A 251 -3.34 -8.10 -4.91
CA PRO A 251 -4.63 -7.66 -5.44
C PRO A 251 -5.79 -7.86 -4.46
N LEU A 252 -6.72 -6.90 -4.43
CA LEU A 252 -7.99 -7.01 -3.71
C LEU A 252 -9.03 -7.62 -4.66
N PRO A 253 -10.10 -8.25 -4.15
CA PRO A 253 -11.19 -8.74 -5.02
C PRO A 253 -11.73 -7.68 -5.96
N SER A 254 -11.83 -6.43 -5.50
CA SER A 254 -12.27 -5.27 -6.30
C SER A 254 -11.25 -4.77 -7.33
N THR A 255 -10.01 -5.27 -7.30
CA THR A 255 -8.92 -4.84 -8.20
C THR A 255 -8.30 -6.00 -8.99
N PHE A 256 -8.95 -7.17 -9.04
CA PHE A 256 -8.47 -8.31 -9.84
C PHE A 256 -8.42 -7.99 -11.34
N LEU A 257 -9.48 -7.39 -11.88
CA LEU A 257 -9.51 -6.97 -13.28
C LEU A 257 -8.41 -5.93 -13.56
N ASP A 258 -8.31 -4.90 -12.74
CA ASP A 258 -7.26 -3.86 -12.83
C ASP A 258 -5.86 -4.49 -12.87
N PHE A 259 -5.57 -5.46 -11.99
CA PHE A 259 -4.29 -6.16 -11.95
C PHE A 259 -4.02 -6.94 -13.25
N TRP A 260 -4.98 -7.72 -13.73
CA TRP A 260 -4.74 -8.51 -14.94
C TRP A 260 -4.71 -7.69 -16.23
N LYS A 261 -5.40 -6.54 -16.25
CA LYS A 261 -5.26 -5.56 -17.34
C LYS A 261 -3.84 -5.01 -17.42
N ILE A 262 -3.23 -4.62 -16.30
CA ILE A 262 -1.83 -4.18 -16.36
C ILE A 262 -0.87 -5.31 -16.73
N VAL A 263 -1.14 -6.57 -16.35
CA VAL A 263 -0.34 -7.71 -16.81
C VAL A 263 -0.43 -7.85 -18.33
N TRP A 264 -1.63 -7.70 -18.89
CA TRP A 264 -1.87 -7.72 -20.34
C TRP A 264 -1.23 -6.52 -21.06
N GLU A 265 -1.57 -5.29 -20.68
CA GLU A 265 -1.11 -4.05 -21.30
C GLU A 265 0.43 -3.95 -21.29
N GLN A 266 1.07 -4.38 -20.20
CA GLN A 266 2.52 -4.32 -20.04
C GLN A 266 3.24 -5.54 -20.63
N ASN A 267 2.51 -6.49 -21.23
CA ASN A 267 3.04 -7.76 -21.73
C ASN A 267 3.94 -8.48 -20.72
N SER A 268 3.55 -8.42 -19.44
CA SER A 268 4.28 -9.09 -18.36
C SER A 268 4.08 -10.59 -18.47
N ARG A 269 5.16 -11.38 -18.43
CA ARG A 269 5.10 -12.86 -18.53
C ARG A 269 5.35 -13.57 -17.22
N VAL A 270 5.99 -12.89 -16.27
CA VAL A 270 6.34 -13.43 -14.98
C VAL A 270 5.75 -12.55 -13.88
N ILE A 271 5.09 -13.19 -12.93
CA ILE A 271 4.61 -12.59 -11.69
C ILE A 271 5.38 -13.23 -10.55
N VAL A 272 6.03 -12.43 -9.71
CA VAL A 272 6.69 -12.91 -8.49
C VAL A 272 5.85 -12.49 -7.29
N MET A 273 5.36 -13.47 -6.53
CA MET A 273 4.55 -13.27 -5.33
C MET A 273 5.34 -13.69 -4.10
N LEU A 274 5.71 -12.74 -3.24
CA LEU A 274 6.61 -12.93 -2.09
C LEU A 274 5.86 -13.05 -0.75
N THR A 275 4.63 -13.57 -0.75
CA THR A 275 3.81 -13.67 0.46
C THR A 275 2.91 -14.90 0.41
N ARG A 276 2.53 -15.40 1.58
CA ARG A 276 1.42 -16.34 1.69
C ARG A 276 0.11 -15.59 1.50
N GLU A 277 -0.96 -16.31 1.17
CA GLU A 277 -2.29 -15.69 1.06
C GLU A 277 -2.79 -15.21 2.42
N MET A 278 -2.51 -15.98 3.47
CA MET A 278 -2.87 -15.68 4.84
C MET A 278 -1.69 -15.90 5.78
N GLU A 279 -1.48 -14.97 6.70
CA GLU A 279 -0.45 -15.03 7.73
C GLU A 279 -1.03 -14.54 9.06
N MET A 280 -0.82 -15.30 10.14
CA MET A 280 -1.35 -14.97 11.48
C MET A 280 -2.84 -14.62 11.48
N GLY A 281 -3.65 -15.36 10.71
CA GLY A 281 -5.10 -15.13 10.58
C GLY A 281 -5.51 -13.90 9.76
N ARG A 282 -4.54 -13.16 9.18
CA ARG A 282 -4.81 -11.99 8.34
C ARG A 282 -4.56 -12.31 6.87
N ILE A 283 -5.52 -11.95 6.02
CA ILE A 283 -5.35 -12.07 4.57
C ILE A 283 -4.33 -11.04 4.07
N LYS A 284 -3.21 -11.51 3.55
CA LYS A 284 -2.14 -10.71 2.94
C LYS A 284 -2.39 -10.51 1.45
N CYS A 285 -2.83 -11.55 0.76
CA CYS A 285 -3.19 -11.52 -0.64
C CYS A 285 -4.36 -12.45 -0.90
N HIS A 286 -5.35 -12.00 -1.67
CA HIS A 286 -6.41 -12.91 -2.12
C HIS A 286 -5.91 -13.70 -3.33
N GLN A 287 -6.48 -14.88 -3.56
CA GLN A 287 -6.23 -15.66 -4.77
C GLN A 287 -6.80 -14.93 -5.99
N TYR A 288 -5.94 -14.32 -6.79
CA TYR A 288 -6.30 -13.62 -8.03
C TYR A 288 -6.08 -14.48 -9.28
N TRP A 289 -5.90 -15.79 -9.12
CA TRP A 289 -5.58 -16.73 -10.19
C TRP A 289 -6.49 -17.98 -10.12
N PRO A 290 -6.69 -18.70 -11.24
CA PRO A 290 -7.41 -19.97 -11.25
C PRO A 290 -6.56 -21.11 -10.66
N SER A 291 -7.20 -22.15 -10.14
CA SER A 291 -6.54 -23.34 -9.58
C SER A 291 -7.04 -24.63 -10.27
N ALA A 292 -6.46 -25.78 -9.93
CA ALA A 292 -6.96 -27.05 -10.45
C ALA A 292 -8.44 -27.31 -10.09
N GLN A 293 -8.89 -26.83 -8.92
CA GLN A 293 -10.28 -26.97 -8.47
C GLN A 293 -11.22 -25.96 -9.15
N GLN A 294 -10.71 -24.78 -9.49
CA GLN A 294 -11.43 -23.75 -10.23
C GLN A 294 -10.60 -23.31 -11.44
N PRO A 295 -10.64 -24.08 -12.55
CA PRO A 295 -9.66 -23.96 -13.64
C PRO A 295 -9.88 -22.76 -14.55
N SER A 296 -10.97 -22.01 -14.38
CA SER A 296 -11.25 -20.78 -15.12
C SER A 296 -11.63 -19.66 -14.18
N MET A 297 -11.14 -18.45 -14.47
CA MET A 297 -11.52 -17.21 -13.78
C MET A 297 -11.83 -16.14 -14.84
N ASP A 298 -13.10 -15.73 -14.89
CA ASP A 298 -13.60 -14.71 -15.81
C ASP A 298 -13.76 -13.39 -15.07
N LEU A 299 -13.09 -12.35 -15.56
CA LEU A 299 -13.01 -11.03 -14.93
C LEU A 299 -13.56 -9.92 -15.85
N GLY A 300 -14.54 -10.23 -16.70
CA GLY A 300 -15.02 -9.29 -17.71
C GLY A 300 -14.19 -9.38 -18.99
N SER A 301 -13.36 -8.38 -19.30
CA SER A 301 -12.53 -8.38 -20.52
C SER A 301 -11.37 -9.37 -20.49
N ILE A 302 -11.03 -9.91 -19.31
CA ILE A 302 -9.95 -10.87 -19.12
C ILE A 302 -10.51 -12.24 -18.75
N ARG A 303 -9.97 -13.29 -19.37
CA ARG A 303 -10.16 -14.69 -18.98
C ARG A 303 -8.83 -15.33 -18.64
N LEU A 304 -8.80 -16.04 -17.51
CA LEU A 304 -7.67 -16.84 -17.08
C LEU A 304 -8.04 -18.32 -17.08
N THR A 305 -7.15 -19.16 -17.58
CA THR A 305 -7.31 -20.61 -17.52
C THR A 305 -6.09 -21.23 -16.86
N PHE A 306 -6.31 -22.05 -15.83
CA PHE A 306 -5.27 -22.83 -15.18
C PHE A 306 -4.65 -23.82 -16.18
N LEU A 307 -3.32 -23.90 -16.21
CA LEU A 307 -2.61 -24.88 -17.03
C LEU A 307 -1.94 -25.94 -16.17
N ARG A 308 -1.10 -25.50 -15.21
CA ARG A 308 -0.38 -26.41 -14.31
C ARG A 308 0.15 -25.68 -13.08
N GLU A 309 0.49 -26.47 -12.07
CA GLU A 309 1.16 -26.07 -10.84
C GLU A 309 2.23 -27.11 -10.51
N GLU A 310 3.41 -26.67 -10.12
CA GLU A 310 4.54 -27.54 -9.78
C GLU A 310 5.44 -26.93 -8.71
N TRP A 311 6.06 -27.80 -7.91
CA TRP A 311 7.15 -27.46 -7.00
C TRP A 311 8.47 -27.81 -7.69
N PRO A 312 9.33 -26.81 -8.02
CA PRO A 312 10.58 -27.07 -8.74
C PRO A 312 11.54 -27.98 -7.98
N ASP A 313 11.53 -27.90 -6.65
CA ASP A 313 12.24 -28.81 -5.75
C ASP A 313 11.21 -29.66 -4.99
N VAL A 314 11.40 -30.97 -5.00
CA VAL A 314 10.51 -31.92 -4.30
C VAL A 314 10.74 -31.87 -2.78
N ALA A 315 11.94 -31.51 -2.35
CA ALA A 315 12.29 -31.41 -0.94
C ALA A 315 11.89 -30.05 -0.33
N ASP A 316 11.85 -28.99 -1.14
CA ASP A 316 11.49 -27.64 -0.72
C ASP A 316 10.16 -27.19 -1.34
N THR A 317 9.11 -27.20 -0.51
CA THR A 317 7.77 -26.78 -0.92
C THR A 317 7.51 -25.28 -0.76
N THR A 318 8.53 -24.47 -0.45
CA THR A 318 8.36 -23.03 -0.20
C THR A 318 8.19 -22.22 -1.49
N VAL A 319 8.71 -22.72 -2.62
CA VAL A 319 8.58 -22.11 -3.95
C VAL A 319 7.59 -22.91 -4.79
N LEU A 320 6.55 -22.23 -5.27
CA LEU A 320 5.49 -22.80 -6.09
C LEU A 320 5.41 -22.08 -7.42
N VAL A 321 5.40 -22.82 -8.53
CA VAL A 321 5.33 -22.29 -9.88
C VAL A 321 4.00 -22.66 -10.51
N ARG A 322 3.24 -21.67 -10.94
CA ARG A 322 1.98 -21.84 -11.66
C ARG A 322 2.10 -21.29 -13.06
N GLN A 323 1.49 -21.99 -14.01
CA GLN A 323 1.26 -21.45 -15.35
C GLN A 323 -0.23 -21.33 -15.60
N MET A 324 -0.61 -20.18 -16.16
CA MET A 324 -1.98 -19.89 -16.55
C MET A 324 -1.99 -19.22 -17.91
N ARG A 325 -3.04 -19.49 -18.68
CA ARG A 325 -3.30 -18.81 -19.94
C ARG A 325 -4.10 -17.55 -19.66
N LEU A 326 -3.62 -16.43 -20.16
CA LEU A 326 -4.26 -15.12 -20.13
C LEU A 326 -4.80 -14.80 -21.52
N GLN A 327 -6.09 -14.53 -21.60
CA GLN A 327 -6.80 -14.13 -22.82
C GLN A 327 -7.49 -12.79 -22.61
N HIS A 328 -7.48 -11.93 -23.63
CA HIS A 328 -8.24 -10.69 -23.63
C HIS A 328 -9.45 -10.82 -24.56
N LEU A 329 -10.65 -10.91 -24.01
CA LEU A 329 -11.88 -11.18 -24.75
C LEU A 329 -12.29 -10.04 -25.69
N GLY A 330 -11.86 -8.81 -25.39
CA GLY A 330 -12.04 -7.65 -26.28
C GLY A 330 -11.05 -7.61 -27.46
N TYR A 331 -10.00 -8.43 -27.43
CA TYR A 331 -8.97 -8.51 -28.47
C TYR A 331 -8.77 -9.96 -28.91
N PRO A 332 -9.81 -10.61 -29.49
CA PRO A 332 -9.77 -12.04 -29.80
C PRO A 332 -8.74 -12.40 -30.88
N GLU A 333 -8.27 -11.43 -31.66
CA GLU A 333 -7.20 -11.63 -32.65
C GLU A 333 -5.80 -11.61 -32.02
N GLU A 334 -5.63 -11.04 -30.82
CA GLU A 334 -4.36 -11.10 -30.11
C GLU A 334 -4.15 -12.50 -29.52
N ALA A 335 -2.94 -13.04 -29.71
CA ALA A 335 -2.61 -14.36 -29.21
C ALA A 335 -2.64 -14.42 -27.67
N ASP A 336 -3.23 -15.49 -27.16
CA ASP A 336 -3.20 -15.84 -25.75
C ASP A 336 -1.77 -15.88 -25.22
N ARG A 337 -1.62 -15.55 -23.94
CA ARG A 337 -0.31 -15.45 -23.29
C ARG A 337 -0.23 -16.45 -22.15
N VAL A 338 0.81 -17.28 -22.13
CA VAL A 338 1.13 -18.06 -20.93
C VAL A 338 1.84 -17.14 -19.95
N ILE A 339 1.30 -17.05 -18.74
CA ILE A 339 1.84 -16.28 -17.62
C ILE A 339 2.36 -17.27 -16.58
N THR A 340 3.58 -17.05 -16.13
CA THR A 340 4.18 -17.80 -15.02
C THR A 340 4.08 -16.99 -13.75
N GLN A 341 3.42 -17.54 -12.73
CA GLN A 341 3.43 -17.00 -11.38
C GLN A 341 4.39 -17.85 -10.53
N ILE A 342 5.36 -17.20 -9.88
CA ILE A 342 6.27 -17.81 -8.92
C ILE A 342 5.88 -17.29 -7.55
N GLN A 343 5.29 -18.15 -6.72
CA GLN A 343 4.92 -17.82 -5.35
C GLN A 343 5.98 -18.37 -4.39
N TYR A 344 6.58 -17.49 -3.62
CA TYR A 344 7.52 -17.84 -2.56
C TYR A 344 6.87 -17.62 -1.19
N THR A 345 6.76 -18.70 -0.43
CA THR A 345 6.07 -18.79 0.87
C THR A 345 7.02 -19.00 2.05
N GLY A 346 8.32 -19.11 1.78
CA GLY A 346 9.39 -19.23 2.78
C GLY A 346 9.84 -17.89 3.37
N TRP A 347 9.30 -16.76 2.87
CA TRP A 347 9.56 -15.45 3.44
C TRP A 347 8.55 -15.14 4.55
N PRO A 348 8.95 -15.10 5.83
CA PRO A 348 8.05 -14.73 6.91
C PRO A 348 7.76 -13.23 6.88
N ASP A 349 6.50 -12.84 7.13
CA ASP A 349 6.16 -11.43 7.32
C ASP A 349 6.99 -10.82 8.46
N PHE A 350 7.52 -9.62 8.19
CA PHE A 350 8.41 -8.87 9.07
C PHE A 350 9.75 -9.53 9.39
N GLY A 351 10.13 -10.60 8.68
CA GLY A 351 11.42 -11.27 8.84
C GLY A 351 12.22 -11.36 7.55
N VAL A 352 13.22 -12.22 7.58
CA VAL A 352 14.03 -12.59 6.42
C VAL A 352 14.01 -14.11 6.27
N PRO A 353 14.14 -14.65 5.04
CA PRO A 353 14.36 -16.07 4.83
C PRO A 353 15.54 -16.59 5.65
N ASP A 354 15.51 -17.84 6.07
CA ASP A 354 16.61 -18.47 6.82
C ASP A 354 17.88 -18.54 5.97
N THR A 355 17.71 -18.79 4.67
CA THR A 355 18.78 -18.88 3.68
C THR A 355 18.53 -17.96 2.48
N PRO A 356 19.57 -17.30 1.91
CA PRO A 356 19.42 -16.52 0.69
C PRO A 356 19.20 -17.39 -0.55
N LEU A 357 19.45 -18.70 -0.47
CA LEU A 357 19.38 -19.62 -1.61
C LEU A 357 17.97 -19.67 -2.22
N GLU A 358 16.93 -19.68 -1.40
CA GLU A 358 15.54 -19.70 -1.85
C GLU A 358 15.19 -18.44 -2.66
N VAL A 359 15.63 -17.27 -2.20
CA VAL A 359 15.44 -16.00 -2.93
C VAL A 359 16.22 -16.00 -4.24
N LEU A 360 17.44 -16.55 -4.25
CA LEU A 360 18.24 -16.70 -5.47
C LEU A 360 17.58 -17.65 -6.47
N GLU A 361 16.93 -18.73 -6.01
CA GLU A 361 16.18 -19.63 -6.89
C GLU A 361 14.96 -18.93 -7.49
N VAL A 362 14.22 -18.13 -6.71
CA VAL A 362 13.13 -17.28 -7.24
C VAL A 362 13.64 -16.34 -8.33
N VAL A 363 14.80 -15.70 -8.13
CA VAL A 363 15.42 -14.83 -9.14
C VAL A 363 15.81 -15.62 -10.39
N LYS A 364 16.39 -16.81 -10.23
CA LYS A 364 16.76 -17.71 -11.33
C LYS A 364 15.53 -18.11 -12.15
N LEU A 365 14.49 -18.63 -11.50
CA LEU A 365 13.24 -19.03 -12.13
C LEU A 365 12.57 -17.85 -12.85
N ALA A 366 12.53 -16.67 -12.22
CA ALA A 366 11.98 -15.48 -12.84
C ALA A 366 12.75 -15.07 -14.11
N ASN A 367 14.08 -15.19 -14.08
CA ASN A 367 14.90 -14.90 -15.26
C ASN A 367 14.70 -15.93 -16.37
N GLU A 368 14.60 -17.21 -16.03
CA GLU A 368 14.38 -18.29 -16.99
C GLU A 368 13.04 -18.13 -17.72
N HIS A 369 11.96 -17.87 -16.98
CA HIS A 369 10.62 -17.68 -17.55
C HIS A 369 10.42 -16.34 -18.25
N ASN A 370 11.26 -15.34 -17.95
CA ASN A 370 11.22 -14.04 -18.62
C ASN A 370 12.08 -14.01 -19.90
N ARG A 371 12.87 -15.05 -20.19
CA ARG A 371 13.55 -15.16 -21.50
C ARG A 371 12.47 -15.38 -22.56
N ARG A 372 12.41 -14.48 -23.55
CA ARG A 372 11.56 -14.66 -24.73
C ARG A 372 11.85 -16.05 -25.29
N SER A 373 10.83 -16.90 -25.39
CA SER A 373 10.88 -18.07 -26.28
C SER A 373 11.34 -17.54 -27.63
N GLY A 374 12.56 -17.91 -28.03
CA GLY A 374 13.23 -17.34 -29.18
C GLY A 374 12.29 -17.37 -30.38
N SER A 375 11.92 -16.19 -30.86
CA SER A 375 11.47 -16.02 -32.22
C SER A 375 12.54 -16.65 -33.10
N GLY A 376 12.18 -17.74 -33.80
CA GLY A 376 12.95 -18.27 -34.90
C GLY A 376 13.34 -17.09 -35.79
N GLY A 377 14.65 -16.88 -35.94
CA GLY A 377 15.18 -15.76 -36.70
C GLY A 377 14.74 -15.87 -38.16
N CYS A 378 13.66 -15.18 -38.50
CA CYS A 378 13.44 -14.78 -39.87
C CYS A 378 14.43 -13.65 -40.15
N ARG A 379 15.59 -14.01 -40.70
CA ARG A 379 16.52 -13.07 -41.32
C ARG A 379 15.76 -12.40 -42.47
N VAL A 380 15.23 -11.21 -42.23
CA VAL A 380 14.93 -10.29 -43.32
C VAL A 380 16.28 -9.84 -43.87
N GLN A 381 16.66 -10.43 -45.00
CA GLN A 381 17.79 -9.99 -45.79
C GLN A 381 17.50 -8.57 -46.29
N ASN A 382 18.49 -7.70 -46.13
CA ASN A 382 18.60 -6.40 -46.78
C ASN A 382 18.25 -6.50 -48.27
N ARG A 383 17.38 -5.60 -48.74
CA ARG A 383 17.60 -4.75 -49.92
C ARG A 383 16.92 -3.41 -49.74
#